data_AF-A0A7V4Q8D2-F1
#
_entry.id   AF-A0A7V4Q8D2-F1
#
_cell.length_a   1.000
_cell.length_b   1.000
_cell.length_c   1.000
_cell.angle_alpha   90.00
_cell.angle_beta   90.00
_cell.angle_gamma   90.00
#
_symmetry.space_group_name_H-M   'P 1'
#
loop_
_entity.id
_entity.type
_entity.pdbx_description
1 polymer ?
#
loop_
_entity_poly.entity_id
_entity_poly.type
_entity_poly.pdbx_seq_one_letter_code
_entity_poly.pdbx_strand_id
1 'polypeptide(L)'
;MEHYYWFGLKSVPLVGNVCFLRLLAHFGSPERALAATPEELSRVKGLSAAAAASLLSHDYHPFAKAECDRLASSGAAVLDILSERYPRLLMEIPDPPPFLYLFGEMQGSDTA
;
A
#
# COMPACT_ATOMS: atom_id res chain seq x y z
N MET A 1 -9.85 1.47 -11.61
CA MET A 1 -9.52 0.67 -10.41
C MET A 1 -8.37 1.34 -9.68
N GLU A 2 -8.65 2.45 -9.00
CA GLU A 2 -7.63 3.42 -8.56
C GLU A 2 -6.66 2.88 -7.48
N HIS A 3 -7.08 1.88 -6.69
CA HIS A 3 -6.30 1.37 -5.55
C HIS A 3 -6.06 -0.15 -5.57
N TYR A 4 -6.30 -0.81 -6.72
CA TYR A 4 -6.22 -2.27 -6.83
C TYR A 4 -4.85 -2.83 -6.39
N TYR A 5 -3.77 -2.26 -6.90
CA TYR A 5 -2.42 -2.69 -6.56
C TYR A 5 -2.00 -2.30 -5.13
N TRP A 6 -2.59 -1.25 -4.56
CA TRP A 6 -2.39 -0.89 -3.15
C TRP A 6 -2.96 -1.96 -2.23
N PHE A 7 -4.19 -2.40 -2.50
CA PHE A 7 -4.80 -3.53 -1.78
C PHE A 7 -4.04 -4.82 -2.03
N GLY A 8 -3.62 -5.06 -3.27
CA GLY A 8 -2.85 -6.23 -3.65
C GLY A 8 -1.57 -6.35 -2.85
N LEU A 9 -0.73 -5.31 -2.86
CA LEU A 9 0.55 -5.29 -2.16
C LEU A 9 0.37 -5.40 -0.64
N LYS A 10 -0.66 -4.76 -0.08
CA LYS A 10 -0.95 -4.82 1.36
C LYS A 10 -1.45 -6.20 1.80
N SER A 11 -2.02 -6.98 0.89
CA SER A 11 -2.49 -8.34 1.19
C SER A 11 -1.37 -9.39 1.26
N VAL A 12 -0.18 -9.07 0.74
CA VAL A 12 0.94 -10.01 0.67
C VAL A 12 1.44 -10.34 2.09
N PRO A 13 1.55 -11.63 2.46
CA PRO A 13 2.09 -12.02 3.75
C PRO A 13 3.49 -11.45 3.98
N LEU A 14 3.75 -10.99 5.21
CA LEU A 14 5.00 -10.33 5.62
C LEU A 14 5.23 -8.93 5.01
N VAL A 15 4.27 -8.38 4.25
CA VAL A 15 4.28 -6.98 3.80
C VAL A 15 3.50 -6.11 4.80
N GLY A 16 4.18 -5.75 5.89
CA GLY A 16 3.73 -4.71 6.82
C GLY A 16 3.91 -3.29 6.25
N ASN A 17 3.51 -2.25 7.01
CA ASN A 17 3.58 -0.85 6.55
C ASN A 17 5.01 -0.43 6.14
N VAL A 18 6.00 -0.71 7.00
CA VAL A 18 7.40 -0.39 6.72
C VAL A 18 7.91 -1.09 5.46
N CYS A 19 7.54 -2.36 5.26
CA CYS A 19 7.92 -3.13 4.07
C CYS A 19 7.26 -2.55 2.81
N PHE A 20 5.96 -2.27 2.89
CA PHE A 20 5.19 -1.64 1.82
C PHE A 20 5.85 -0.33 1.39
N LEU A 21 6.16 0.56 2.33
CA LEU A 21 6.74 1.87 2.03
C LEU A 21 8.15 1.78 1.44
N ARG A 22 8.96 0.79 1.86
CA ARG A 22 10.26 0.52 1.23
C ARG A 22 10.10 0.09 -0.22
N LEU A 23 9.16 -0.80 -0.49
CA LEU A 23 8.85 -1.25 -1.85
C LEU A 23 8.32 -0.08 -2.69
N LEU A 24 7.41 0.72 -2.15
CA LEU A 24 6.89 1.91 -2.82
C LEU A 24 8.01 2.92 -3.13
N ALA A 25 8.89 3.21 -2.16
CA ALA A 25 10.01 4.12 -2.36
C ALA A 25 11.03 3.59 -3.38
N HIS A 26 11.23 2.28 -3.48
CA HIS A 26 12.17 1.67 -4.41
C HIS A 26 11.61 1.57 -5.84
N PHE A 27 10.34 1.16 -5.98
CA PHE A 27 9.70 0.86 -7.27
C PHE A 27 8.81 1.98 -7.81
N GLY A 28 8.51 3.00 -7.00
CA GLY A 28 7.65 4.13 -7.34
C GLY A 28 6.16 3.85 -7.32
N SER A 29 5.72 2.58 -7.45
CA SER A 29 4.31 2.19 -7.36
C SER A 29 4.13 0.77 -6.80
N PRO A 30 2.96 0.46 -6.20
CA PRO A 30 2.65 -0.89 -5.76
C PRO A 30 2.57 -1.89 -6.92
N GLU A 31 2.10 -1.44 -8.10
CA GLU A 31 2.04 -2.25 -9.32
C GLU A 31 3.44 -2.75 -9.72
N ARG A 32 4.43 -1.84 -9.77
CA ARG A 32 5.80 -2.23 -10.12
C ARG A 32 6.44 -3.12 -9.07
N ALA A 33 6.13 -2.93 -7.80
CA ALA A 33 6.61 -3.78 -6.72
C ALA A 33 6.05 -5.22 -6.82
N LEU A 34 4.76 -5.37 -7.15
CA LEU A 34 4.12 -6.66 -7.36
C LEU A 34 4.62 -7.38 -8.62
N ALA A 35 5.04 -6.62 -9.65
CA ALA A 35 5.61 -7.15 -10.88
C ALA A 35 7.14 -7.32 -10.83
N ALA A 36 7.78 -7.12 -9.68
CA ALA A 36 9.22 -7.14 -9.55
C ALA A 36 9.81 -8.55 -9.69
N THR A 37 10.99 -8.66 -10.31
CA THR A 37 11.70 -9.95 -10.40
C THR A 37 12.42 -10.28 -9.09
N PRO A 38 12.82 -11.55 -8.86
CA PRO A 38 13.62 -11.93 -7.69
C PRO A 38 14.91 -11.10 -7.56
N GLU A 39 15.58 -10.82 -8.68
CA GLU A 39 16.79 -10.01 -8.73
C GLU A 39 16.52 -8.55 -8.34
N GLU A 40 15.41 -7.97 -8.81
CA GLU A 40 15.00 -6.62 -8.42
C GLU A 40 14.68 -6.54 -6.92
N LEU A 41 13.91 -7.51 -6.39
CA LEU A 41 13.56 -7.59 -4.96
C LEU A 41 14.80 -7.72 -4.07
N SER A 42 15.83 -8.44 -4.51
CA SER A 42 17.09 -8.59 -3.77
C SER A 42 17.84 -7.26 -3.56
N ARG A 43 17.55 -6.23 -4.39
CA ARG A 43 18.16 -4.90 -4.30
C ARG A 43 17.41 -3.97 -3.34
N VAL A 44 16.24 -4.37 -2.85
CA VAL A 44 15.45 -3.57 -1.91
C VAL A 44 16.07 -3.68 -0.52
N LYS A 45 16.70 -2.60 -0.06
CA LYS A 45 17.33 -2.54 1.26
C LYS A 45 16.32 -2.83 2.38
N GLY A 46 16.62 -3.82 3.21
CA GLY A 46 15.79 -4.19 4.36
C GLY A 46 14.54 -4.99 4.01
N LEU A 47 14.43 -5.52 2.80
CA LEU A 47 13.47 -6.57 2.45
C LEU A 47 14.05 -7.92 2.85
N SER A 48 13.29 -8.72 3.62
CA SER A 48 13.71 -10.07 3.98
C SER A 48 13.51 -11.04 2.83
N ALA A 49 14.32 -12.11 2.77
CA ALA A 49 14.15 -13.17 1.76
C ALA A 49 12.75 -13.81 1.84
N ALA A 50 12.17 -13.92 3.04
CA ALA A 50 10.82 -14.44 3.23
C ALA A 50 9.75 -13.49 2.65
N ALA A 51 9.89 -12.17 2.85
CA ALA A 51 8.96 -11.20 2.25
C ALA A 51 9.08 -11.16 0.72
N ALA A 52 10.30 -11.25 0.18
CA ALA A 52 10.52 -11.39 -1.27
C ALA A 52 9.87 -12.66 -1.83
N ALA A 53 10.00 -13.80 -1.15
CA ALA A 53 9.35 -15.05 -1.54
C ALA A 53 7.81 -14.95 -1.48
N SER A 54 7.25 -14.26 -0.48
CA SER A 54 5.81 -14.00 -0.41
C SER A 54 5.34 -13.14 -1.59
N LEU A 55 6.08 -12.08 -1.96
CA LEU A 55 5.74 -11.22 -3.11
C LEU A 55 5.65 -12.00 -4.42
N LEU A 56 6.54 -12.98 -4.60
CA LEU A 56 6.63 -13.78 -5.83
C LEU A 56 5.57 -14.89 -5.92
N SER A 57 5.05 -15.36 -4.79
CA SER A 57 4.16 -16.54 -4.74
C SER A 57 2.71 -16.22 -4.36
N HIS A 58 2.44 -15.05 -3.77
CA HIS A 58 1.12 -14.69 -3.28
C HIS A 58 0.18 -14.26 -4.41
N ASP A 59 -0.95 -14.95 -4.55
CA ASP A 59 -2.04 -14.51 -5.42
C ASP A 59 -2.89 -13.44 -4.72
N TYR A 60 -2.60 -12.18 -5.04
CA TYR A 60 -3.31 -11.04 -4.47
C TYR A 60 -4.62 -10.69 -5.19
N HIS A 61 -4.86 -11.23 -6.39
CA HIS A 61 -5.97 -10.80 -7.24
C HIS A 61 -7.35 -10.95 -6.58
N PRO A 62 -7.67 -12.08 -5.90
CA PRO A 62 -8.98 -12.25 -5.26
C PRO A 62 -9.22 -11.21 -4.15
N PHE A 63 -8.20 -10.94 -3.33
CA PHE A 63 -8.31 -9.96 -2.26
C PHE A 63 -8.45 -8.54 -2.80
N ALA A 64 -7.57 -8.14 -3.71
CA ALA A 64 -7.59 -6.81 -4.30
C ALA A 64 -8.92 -6.51 -5.01
N LYS A 65 -9.46 -7.50 -5.74
CA LYS A 65 -10.77 -7.38 -6.40
C LYS A 65 -11.89 -7.21 -5.37
N ALA A 66 -11.96 -8.09 -4.37
CA ALA A 66 -12.98 -8.03 -3.34
C ALA A 66 -12.95 -6.69 -2.57
N GLU A 67 -11.76 -6.14 -2.34
CA GLU A 67 -11.60 -4.86 -1.66
C GLU A 67 -12.03 -3.67 -2.53
N CYS A 68 -11.72 -3.70 -3.83
CA CYS A 68 -12.28 -2.73 -4.78
C CYS A 68 -13.82 -2.78 -4.83
N ASP A 69 -14.41 -3.99 -4.84
CA ASP A 69 -15.86 -4.16 -4.85
C ASP A 69 -16.49 -3.62 -3.55
N ARG A 70 -15.89 -3.92 -2.39
CA ARG A 70 -16.31 -3.38 -1.09
C ARG A 70 -16.25 -1.86 -1.07
N LEU A 71 -15.13 -1.28 -1.50
CA LEU A 71 -14.95 0.17 -1.56
C LEU A 71 -16.06 0.82 -2.40
N ALA A 72 -16.30 0.30 -3.61
CA ALA A 72 -17.32 0.80 -4.52
C ALA A 72 -18.74 0.78 -3.92
N SER A 73 -19.06 -0.23 -3.10
CA SER A 73 -20.35 -0.34 -2.43
C SER A 73 -20.49 0.44 -1.11
N SER A 74 -19.37 0.90 -0.54
CA SER A 74 -19.34 1.46 0.82
C SER A 74 -19.59 2.98 0.89
N GLY A 75 -19.38 3.70 -0.22
CA GLY A 75 -19.35 5.16 -0.22
C GLY A 75 -18.11 5.77 0.47
N ALA A 76 -17.15 4.94 0.90
CA ALA A 76 -15.86 5.41 1.39
C ALA A 76 -14.91 5.75 0.23
N ALA A 77 -13.96 6.64 0.51
CA ALA A 77 -12.80 6.91 -0.33
C ALA A 77 -11.56 6.23 0.26
N VAL A 78 -10.50 6.12 -0.55
CA VAL A 78 -9.17 5.76 -0.06
C VAL A 78 -8.23 6.93 -0.23
N LEU A 79 -7.40 7.16 0.79
CA LEU A 79 -6.31 8.13 0.77
C LEU A 79 -5.00 7.35 0.90
N ASP A 80 -4.24 7.26 -0.18
CA ASP A 80 -2.89 6.72 -0.13
C ASP A 80 -1.88 7.77 0.37
N ILE A 81 -0.70 7.31 0.80
CA ILE A 81 0.36 8.16 1.37
C ILE A 81 0.93 9.20 0.38
N LEU A 82 0.67 9.06 -0.92
CA LEU A 82 1.07 10.03 -1.95
C LEU A 82 -0.05 11.07 -2.21
N SER A 83 -1.24 10.89 -1.63
CA SER A 83 -2.34 11.83 -1.73
C SER A 83 -2.05 13.11 -0.97
N GLU A 84 -2.33 14.27 -1.58
CA GLU A 84 -2.25 15.57 -0.91
C GLU A 84 -3.20 15.69 0.30
N ARG A 85 -4.25 14.85 0.35
CA ARG A 85 -5.21 14.80 1.46
C ARG A 85 -4.78 13.88 2.59
N TYR A 86 -3.65 13.18 2.46
CA TYR A 86 -3.16 12.28 3.50
C TYR A 86 -2.71 13.10 4.74
N PRO A 87 -3.14 12.75 5.96
CA PRO A 87 -2.80 13.53 7.16
C PRO A 87 -1.29 13.60 7.42
N ARG A 88 -0.72 14.81 7.46
CA ARG A 88 0.73 15.02 7.65
C ARG A 88 1.27 14.42 8.94
N LEU A 89 0.58 14.64 10.07
CA LEU A 89 0.97 14.06 11.37
C LEU A 89 1.03 12.53 11.34
N LEU A 90 0.16 11.89 10.54
CA LEU A 90 0.19 10.44 10.41
C LEU A 90 1.36 9.96 9.54
N MET A 91 1.97 10.81 8.71
CA MET A 91 3.20 10.48 8.00
C MET A 91 4.43 10.49 8.91
N GLU A 92 4.38 11.20 10.04
CA GLU A 92 5.52 11.38 10.96
C GLU A 92 5.71 10.23 11.95
N ILE A 93 4.72 9.33 12.08
CA ILE A 93 4.84 8.16 12.96
C ILE A 93 5.86 7.15 12.38
N PRO A 94 6.42 6.24 13.21
CA PRO A 94 7.45 5.30 12.73
C PRO A 94 7.01 4.34 11.61
N ASP A 95 5.73 3.97 11.53
CA ASP A 95 5.19 2.98 10.61
C ASP A 95 3.89 3.43 9.92
N PRO A 96 3.93 4.58 9.20
CA PRO A 96 2.73 5.21 8.70
C PRO A 96 1.97 4.26 7.76
N PRO A 97 0.64 4.19 7.85
CA PRO A 97 -0.13 3.31 6.98
C PRO A 97 0.02 3.76 5.52
N PRO A 98 0.17 2.82 4.56
CA PRO A 98 0.34 3.19 3.16
C PRO A 98 -0.92 3.82 2.56
N PHE A 99 -2.09 3.52 3.13
CA PHE A 99 -3.36 4.13 2.76
C PHE A 99 -4.38 4.02 3.91
N LEU A 100 -5.43 4.84 3.84
CA LEU A 100 -6.54 4.92 4.79
C LEU A 100 -7.88 4.80 4.06
N TYR A 101 -8.87 4.21 4.73
CA TYR A 101 -10.27 4.35 4.33
C TYR A 101 -10.86 5.60 4.98
N LEU A 102 -11.44 6.47 4.17
CA LEU A 102 -12.14 7.66 4.62
C LEU A 102 -13.64 7.49 4.34
N PHE A 103 -14.45 7.54 5.39
CA PHE A 103 -15.90 7.62 5.28
C PHE A 103 -16.37 9.01 5.72
N GLY A 104 -17.07 9.72 4.84
CA GLY A 104 -17.42 11.14 5.02
C GLY A 104 -16.37 12.10 4.46
N GLU A 105 -16.41 13.36 4.90
CA GLU A 105 -15.49 14.41 4.45
C GLU A 105 -14.50 14.79 5.55
N MET A 106 -13.22 14.87 5.19
CA MET A 106 -12.21 15.49 6.05
C MET A 106 -12.26 17.00 5.87
N GLN A 107 -12.74 17.72 6.89
CA GLN A 107 -12.59 19.17 6.98
C GLN A 107 -11.40 19.48 7.90
N GLY A 108 -10.41 20.22 7.39
CA GLY A 108 -9.34 20.80 8.22
C GLY A 108 -8.07 19.95 8.40
N SER A 109 -7.49 19.39 7.35
CA SER A 109 -6.13 18.81 7.44
C SER A 109 -5.00 19.85 7.60
N ASP A 110 -5.35 21.14 7.64
CA ASP A 110 -4.46 22.19 8.14
C ASP A 110 -4.58 22.26 9.67
N THR A 111 -3.83 21.42 10.38
CA THR A 111 -3.44 21.79 11.73
C THR A 111 -2.05 21.23 12.01
N ALA A 112 -1.09 22.13 11.79
CA ALA A 112 0.27 22.27 12.30
C ALA A 112 1.08 21.00 12.62
#